data_AF-A0A1H0F2Q2-F1
#
_entry.id   AF-A0A1H0F2Q2-F1
#
_cell.length_a   1.000
_cell.length_b   1.000
_cell.length_c   1.000
_cell.angle_alpha   90.00
_cell.angle_beta   90.00
_cell.angle_gamma   90.00
#
_symmetry.space_group_name_H-M   'P 1'
#
loop_
_entity.id
_entity.type
_entity.pdbx_description
1 polymer ?
#
loop_
_entity_poly.entity_id
_entity_poly.type
_entity_poly.pdbx_seq_one_letter_code
_entity_poly.pdbx_strand_id
1 'polypeptide(L)'
;MIRGSIELATPDTIQGWIHTSDGRIREHTLLAFQGDQCVGAGKVNTFRGDLADAGIGDGHLGFSFPISVLPERVGQVVLKLEGSDAMLLQTGARVAGETTGVAGLPRAEVRARLAALKWALKHGRIGQGDFDFLRILWSFGVYERGLLRRNAGEEAVVAEKSGVIAAALLESYAGTDVRLSSRTVRSPAEFQTALAEIAAGPVLKVVALHTETRASLRVAEGTHVEDVADAPVTDYPLTPDHLLILDVRARAELQMAAGASVEILSAEPALS
;
A
#
# COMPACT_ATOMS: atom_id res chain seq x y z
N MET A 1 -32.36 7.48 5.18
CA MET A 1 -31.31 6.87 4.31
C MET A 1 -30.14 6.48 5.18
N ILE A 2 -29.65 5.24 5.05
CA ILE A 2 -28.48 4.75 5.77
C ILE A 2 -27.24 4.90 4.89
N ARG A 3 -26.13 5.30 5.49
CA ARG A 3 -24.78 5.31 4.90
C ARG A 3 -23.83 4.61 5.86
N GLY A 4 -22.81 3.97 5.34
CA GLY A 4 -21.84 3.29 6.19
C GLY A 4 -20.93 2.39 5.37
N SER A 5 -19.96 1.80 6.05
CA SER A 5 -19.00 0.89 5.44
C SER A 5 -18.60 -0.17 6.47
N ILE A 6 -18.53 -1.43 6.02
CA ILE A 6 -17.78 -2.47 6.73
C ILE A 6 -16.35 -2.33 6.24
N GLU A 7 -15.45 -1.95 7.14
CA GLU A 7 -14.05 -1.67 6.82
C GLU A 7 -13.18 -2.92 7.05
N LEU A 8 -13.58 -3.77 8.00
CA LEU A 8 -12.91 -5.03 8.34
C LEU A 8 -13.96 -6.09 8.68
N ALA A 9 -13.80 -7.28 8.10
CA ALA A 9 -14.54 -8.48 8.49
C ALA A 9 -13.57 -9.66 8.51
N THR A 10 -13.56 -10.40 9.60
CA THR A 10 -12.80 -11.63 9.83
C THR A 10 -13.76 -12.72 10.32
N PRO A 11 -13.32 -13.98 10.46
CA PRO A 11 -14.15 -15.04 11.02
C PRO A 11 -14.74 -14.74 12.41
N ASP A 12 -14.04 -13.90 13.18
CA ASP A 12 -14.26 -13.64 14.60
C ASP A 12 -14.66 -12.18 14.91
N THR A 13 -14.48 -11.23 13.99
CA THR A 13 -14.83 -9.82 14.23
C THR A 13 -15.33 -9.08 12.99
N ILE A 14 -16.15 -8.06 13.22
CA ILE A 14 -16.57 -7.12 12.19
C ILE A 14 -16.49 -5.68 12.72
N GLN A 15 -16.00 -4.78 11.87
CA GLN A 15 -15.79 -3.38 12.21
C GLN A 15 -16.16 -2.47 11.03
N GLY A 16 -16.64 -1.28 11.36
CA GLY A 16 -16.94 -0.25 10.39
C GLY A 16 -17.62 0.95 11.02
N TRP A 17 -18.40 1.65 10.21
CA TRP A 17 -19.23 2.77 10.66
C TRP A 17 -20.57 2.80 9.95
N ILE A 18 -21.56 3.40 10.62
CA ILE A 18 -22.91 3.55 10.11
C ILE A 18 -23.50 4.89 10.54
N HIS A 19 -24.23 5.52 9.64
CA HIS A 19 -24.88 6.80 9.81
C HIS A 19 -26.29 6.75 9.23
N THR A 20 -27.26 7.28 9.97
CA THR A 20 -28.63 7.48 9.49
C THR A 20 -28.91 8.96 9.31
N SER A 21 -29.69 9.31 8.28
CA SER A 21 -30.04 10.71 7.99
C SER A 21 -30.82 11.42 9.10
N ASP A 22 -31.43 10.69 10.02
CA ASP A 22 -32.13 11.24 11.19
C ASP A 22 -31.20 11.43 12.42
N GLY A 23 -29.93 11.04 12.31
CA GLY A 23 -28.91 11.17 13.35
C GLY A 23 -29.09 10.24 14.54
N ARG A 24 -30.09 9.35 14.54
CA ARG A 24 -30.47 8.51 15.68
C ARG A 24 -29.93 7.08 15.56
N ILE A 25 -28.62 6.92 15.40
CA ILE A 25 -28.00 5.59 15.27
C ILE A 25 -27.15 5.18 16.46
N ARG A 26 -26.76 6.14 17.31
CA ARG A 26 -25.96 5.89 18.49
C ARG A 26 -26.67 4.93 19.45
N GLU A 27 -25.91 4.04 20.06
CA GLU A 27 -26.35 2.96 20.97
C GLU A 27 -27.30 1.92 20.35
N HIS A 28 -27.63 2.01 19.06
CA HIS A 28 -28.46 0.99 18.41
C HIS A 28 -27.65 -0.27 18.16
N THR A 29 -28.35 -1.41 18.18
CA THR A 29 -27.76 -2.72 17.90
C THR A 29 -27.71 -2.97 16.39
N LEU A 30 -26.53 -3.33 15.90
CA LEU A 30 -26.33 -3.96 14.60
C LEU A 30 -26.30 -5.46 14.76
N LEU A 31 -26.94 -6.15 13.83
CA LEU A 31 -26.98 -7.60 13.71
C LEU A 31 -26.22 -8.01 12.45
N ALA A 32 -25.25 -8.90 12.58
CA ALA A 32 -24.54 -9.51 11.47
C ALA A 32 -25.26 -10.78 11.04
N PHE A 33 -25.54 -10.91 9.74
CA PHE A 33 -26.19 -12.08 9.16
C PHE A 33 -25.34 -12.71 8.06
N GLN A 34 -25.32 -14.03 8.02
CA GLN A 34 -24.88 -14.83 6.87
C GLN A 34 -26.11 -15.57 6.33
N GLY A 35 -26.61 -15.18 5.17
CA GLY A 35 -27.93 -15.64 4.70
C GLY A 35 -29.01 -15.28 5.72
N ASP A 36 -29.68 -16.28 6.27
CA ASP A 36 -30.74 -16.12 7.28
C ASP A 36 -30.24 -16.31 8.73
N GLN A 37 -28.97 -16.68 8.93
CA GLN A 37 -28.40 -16.93 10.25
C GLN A 37 -27.77 -15.65 10.84
N CYS A 38 -28.18 -15.28 12.06
CA CYS A 38 -27.49 -14.25 12.83
C CYS A 38 -26.18 -14.82 13.40
N VAL A 39 -25.06 -14.16 13.10
CA VAL A 39 -23.70 -14.62 13.40
C VAL A 39 -22.96 -13.69 14.38
N GLY A 40 -23.60 -12.59 14.81
CA GLY A 40 -23.09 -11.71 15.85
C GLY A 40 -23.92 -10.44 15.99
N ALA A 41 -23.74 -9.72 17.09
CA ALA A 41 -24.45 -8.47 17.36
C ALA A 41 -23.58 -7.51 18.18
N GLY A 42 -23.75 -6.21 17.95
CA GLY A 42 -23.01 -5.19 18.69
C GLY A 42 -23.58 -3.79 18.51
N LYS A 43 -23.16 -2.88 19.37
CA LYS A 43 -23.67 -1.50 19.40
C LYS A 43 -22.87 -0.56 18.52
N VAL A 44 -23.53 0.50 18.05
CA VAL A 44 -22.90 1.66 17.40
C VAL A 44 -22.55 2.70 18.47
N ASN A 45 -21.31 2.68 18.94
CA ASN A 45 -20.84 3.64 19.95
C ASN A 45 -19.35 3.96 19.90
N THR A 46 -18.62 3.41 18.92
CA THR A 46 -17.19 3.68 18.77
C THR A 46 -16.99 5.07 18.19
N PHE A 47 -16.16 5.88 18.84
CA PHE A 47 -15.83 7.22 18.38
C PHE A 47 -14.92 7.19 17.14
N ARG A 48 -15.27 8.01 16.14
CA ARG A 48 -14.62 8.19 14.85
C ARG A 48 -14.36 9.68 14.64
N GLY A 49 -13.14 10.11 14.99
CA GLY A 49 -12.73 11.51 14.87
C GLY A 49 -12.80 12.02 13.43
N ASP A 50 -12.50 11.18 12.46
CA ASP A 50 -12.58 11.51 11.03
C ASP A 50 -14.02 11.76 10.54
N LEU A 51 -15.02 11.07 11.11
CA LEU A 51 -16.44 11.33 10.82
C LEU A 51 -16.94 12.61 11.50
N ALA A 52 -16.48 12.87 12.74
CA ALA A 52 -16.76 14.12 13.44
C ALA A 52 -16.18 15.33 12.69
N ASP A 53 -14.93 15.24 12.24
CA ASP A 53 -14.24 16.28 11.48
C ASP A 53 -14.88 16.51 10.09
N ALA A 54 -15.48 15.46 9.50
CA ALA A 54 -16.25 15.55 8.27
C ALA A 54 -17.67 16.12 8.45
N GLY A 55 -18.08 16.45 9.68
CA GLY A 55 -19.42 16.94 10.01
C GLY A 55 -20.51 15.87 9.88
N ILE A 56 -20.15 14.58 9.95
CA ILE A 56 -21.08 13.45 9.90
C ILE A 56 -21.41 13.02 11.33
N GLY A 57 -22.56 13.49 11.83
CA GLY A 57 -23.04 13.18 13.18
C GLY A 57 -22.13 13.71 14.30
N ASP A 58 -22.15 13.05 15.46
CA ASP A 58 -21.37 13.41 16.66
C ASP A 58 -20.06 12.60 16.81
N GLY A 59 -19.66 11.90 15.74
CA GLY A 59 -18.50 11.01 15.72
C GLY A 59 -18.72 9.64 16.36
N HIS A 60 -19.80 9.37 17.10
CA HIS A 60 -20.04 8.06 17.74
C HIS A 60 -20.81 7.11 16.82
N LEU A 61 -20.25 6.91 15.63
CA LEU A 61 -20.89 6.21 14.51
C LEU A 61 -20.17 4.91 14.13
N GLY A 62 -19.06 4.59 14.81
CA GLY A 62 -18.33 3.36 14.60
C GLY A 62 -18.96 2.17 15.33
N PHE A 63 -18.74 0.98 14.79
CA PHE A 63 -19.06 -0.28 15.44
C PHE A 63 -17.86 -1.23 15.36
N SER A 64 -17.72 -2.09 16.36
CA SER A 64 -16.78 -3.21 16.36
C SER A 64 -17.31 -4.27 17.31
N PHE A 65 -17.58 -5.48 16.82
CA PHE A 65 -18.13 -6.55 17.65
C PHE A 65 -17.73 -7.94 17.13
N PRO A 66 -17.74 -8.97 18.00
CA PRO A 66 -17.40 -10.32 17.59
C PRO A 66 -18.49 -10.93 16.70
N ILE A 67 -18.07 -11.69 15.69
CA ILE A 67 -18.94 -12.55 14.88
C ILE A 67 -18.41 -13.99 14.91
N SER A 68 -19.17 -14.94 14.39
CA SER A 68 -18.73 -16.33 14.25
C SER A 68 -19.17 -16.87 12.89
N VAL A 69 -18.26 -16.79 11.93
CA VAL A 69 -18.48 -17.24 10.55
C VAL A 69 -17.29 -18.07 10.07
N LEU A 70 -17.56 -19.02 9.18
CA LEU A 70 -16.48 -19.76 8.51
C LEU A 70 -15.67 -18.79 7.62
N PRO A 71 -14.33 -18.94 7.54
CA PRO A 71 -13.46 -18.04 6.78
C PRO A 71 -13.91 -17.79 5.34
N GLU A 72 -14.29 -18.84 4.63
CA GLU A 72 -14.75 -18.79 3.25
C GLU A 72 -16.10 -18.07 3.06
N ARG A 73 -16.79 -17.75 4.15
CA ARG A 73 -18.10 -17.09 4.14
C ARG A 73 -18.12 -15.73 4.81
N VAL A 74 -16.96 -15.21 5.24
CA VAL A 74 -16.82 -13.86 5.80
C VAL A 74 -17.32 -12.80 4.80
N GLY A 75 -17.15 -13.01 3.50
CA GLY A 75 -17.62 -12.12 2.44
C GLY A 75 -19.12 -12.07 2.20
N GLN A 76 -19.86 -12.94 2.86
CA GLN A 76 -21.32 -13.05 2.72
C GLN A 76 -22.04 -12.39 3.90
N VAL A 77 -21.30 -11.70 4.77
CA VAL A 77 -21.87 -11.07 5.97
C VAL A 77 -22.52 -9.74 5.60
N VAL A 78 -23.79 -9.60 5.97
CA VAL A 78 -24.54 -8.35 5.85
C VAL A 78 -24.88 -7.82 7.23
N LEU A 79 -24.86 -6.50 7.41
CA LEU A 79 -25.30 -5.88 8.65
C LEU A 79 -26.72 -5.35 8.52
N LYS A 80 -27.55 -5.63 9.51
CA LYS A 80 -28.90 -5.09 9.64
C LYS A 80 -29.01 -4.30 10.92
N LEU A 81 -29.76 -3.20 10.88
CA LEU A 81 -30.11 -2.46 12.08
C LEU A 81 -31.28 -3.17 12.78
N GLU A 82 -31.15 -3.46 14.07
CA GLU A 82 -32.21 -4.12 14.84
C GLU A 82 -33.52 -3.32 14.78
N GLY A 83 -34.63 -3.99 14.45
CA GLY A 83 -35.94 -3.34 14.30
C GLY A 83 -36.14 -2.53 13.02
N SER A 84 -35.24 -2.65 12.03
CA SER A 84 -35.32 -1.97 10.73
C SER A 84 -35.06 -2.91 9.56
N ASP A 85 -35.68 -2.64 8.41
CA ASP A 85 -35.39 -3.33 7.14
C ASP A 85 -34.15 -2.79 6.43
N ALA A 86 -33.45 -1.82 7.04
CA ALA A 86 -32.28 -1.20 6.43
C ALA A 86 -31.04 -2.08 6.56
N MET A 87 -30.42 -2.38 5.41
CA MET A 87 -29.26 -3.25 5.29
C MET A 87 -28.02 -2.48 4.84
N LEU A 88 -26.90 -2.76 5.49
CA LEU A 88 -25.58 -2.37 5.03
C LEU A 88 -24.94 -3.57 4.33
N LEU A 89 -24.77 -3.45 3.01
CA LEU A 89 -24.11 -4.47 2.21
C LEU A 89 -22.59 -4.30 2.31
N GLN A 90 -21.88 -5.43 2.22
CA GLN A 90 -20.42 -5.49 2.18
C GLN A 90 -19.88 -5.01 0.82
N THR A 91 -20.21 -3.78 0.42
CA THR A 91 -19.67 -3.16 -0.80
C THR A 91 -18.27 -2.64 -0.49
N GLY A 92 -17.28 -3.53 -0.53
CA GLY A 92 -15.86 -3.17 -0.40
C GLY A 92 -15.13 -3.65 0.85
N ALA A 93 -15.71 -4.51 1.70
CA ALA A 93 -14.93 -5.08 2.80
C ALA A 93 -14.08 -6.26 2.33
N ARG A 94 -12.79 -6.21 2.68
CA ARG A 94 -11.80 -7.25 2.34
C ARG A 94 -12.17 -8.56 3.03
N VAL A 95 -12.47 -9.59 2.23
CA VAL A 95 -12.62 -10.98 2.69
C VAL A 95 -11.22 -11.56 2.82
N ALA A 96 -10.77 -11.80 4.05
CA ALA A 96 -9.53 -12.52 4.28
C ALA A 96 -9.75 -14.02 3.99
N GLY A 97 -9.67 -14.39 2.72
CA GLY A 97 -9.81 -15.77 2.25
C GLY A 97 -9.37 -15.94 0.80
N GLU A 98 -8.13 -16.37 0.62
CA GLU A 98 -7.58 -17.07 -0.56
C GLU A 98 -7.42 -16.32 -1.89
N THR A 99 -6.37 -15.50 -1.95
CA THR A 99 -5.14 -15.83 -2.68
C THR A 99 -4.11 -14.85 -2.13
N THR A 100 -2.97 -15.32 -1.60
CA THR A 100 -1.95 -14.43 -1.03
C THR A 100 -1.23 -13.65 -2.13
N GLY A 101 -1.96 -12.74 -2.77
CA GLY A 101 -1.41 -11.50 -3.30
C GLY A 101 -0.95 -10.65 -2.13
N VAL A 102 0.20 -10.03 -2.28
CA VAL A 102 0.79 -9.23 -1.20
C VAL A 102 -0.14 -8.05 -0.93
N ALA A 103 -0.62 -7.93 0.30
CA ALA A 103 -1.61 -6.91 0.64
C ALA A 103 -1.09 -5.51 0.25
N GLY A 104 -1.80 -4.86 -0.66
CA GLY A 104 -1.49 -3.49 -1.10
C GLY A 104 -1.51 -2.50 0.07
N LEU A 105 -0.70 -1.44 -0.02
CA LEU A 105 -0.69 -0.28 0.88
C LEU A 105 -2.08 0.37 0.90
N PRO A 106 -2.88 0.28 1.97
CA PRO A 106 -4.23 0.84 1.97
C PRO A 106 -4.22 2.35 1.66
N ARG A 107 -5.19 2.83 0.87
CA ARG A 107 -5.30 4.27 0.51
C ARG A 107 -5.30 5.19 1.73
N ALA A 108 -5.94 4.77 2.81
CA ALA A 108 -5.97 5.52 4.06
C ALA A 108 -4.56 5.68 4.66
N GLU A 109 -3.77 4.61 4.63
CA GLU A 109 -2.39 4.62 5.09
C GLU A 109 -1.51 5.51 4.20
N VAL A 110 -1.65 5.42 2.87
CA VAL A 110 -0.95 6.31 1.94
C VAL A 110 -1.27 7.78 2.21
N ARG A 111 -2.55 8.12 2.45
CA ARG A 111 -2.96 9.48 2.80
C ARG A 111 -2.34 9.95 4.12
N ALA A 112 -2.34 9.10 5.15
CA ALA A 112 -1.73 9.41 6.44
C ALA A 112 -0.21 9.65 6.30
N ARG A 113 0.49 8.76 5.57
CA ARG A 113 1.93 8.88 5.28
C ARG A 113 2.24 10.16 4.52
N LEU A 114 1.46 10.52 3.49
CA LEU A 114 1.62 11.78 2.75
C LEU A 114 1.38 13.02 3.62
N ALA A 115 0.42 12.98 4.54
CA ALA A 115 0.18 14.07 5.49
C ALA A 115 1.36 14.24 6.46
N ALA A 116 1.87 13.14 7.01
CA ALA A 116 3.04 13.13 7.87
C ALA A 116 4.29 13.65 7.14
N LEU A 117 4.48 13.26 5.87
CA LEU A 117 5.58 13.70 5.03
C LEU A 117 5.55 15.21 4.76
N LYS A 118 4.37 15.76 4.45
CA LYS A 118 4.19 17.22 4.31
C LYS A 118 4.48 17.96 5.61
N TRP A 119 4.07 17.41 6.75
CA TRP A 119 4.38 17.98 8.06
C TRP A 119 5.89 17.95 8.32
N ALA A 120 6.57 16.83 8.04
CA ALA A 120 8.00 16.67 8.23
C ALA A 120 8.81 17.66 7.39
N LEU A 121 8.44 17.84 6.11
CA LEU A 121 9.07 18.83 5.23
C LEU A 121 8.89 20.26 5.78
N LYS A 122 7.67 20.62 6.19
CA LYS A 122 7.37 21.95 6.75
C LYS A 122 8.20 22.29 7.98
N HIS A 123 8.57 21.27 8.77
CA HIS A 123 9.35 21.44 10.00
C HIS A 123 10.84 21.09 9.82
N GLY A 124 11.32 20.95 8.57
CA GLY A 124 12.73 20.69 8.26
C GLY A 124 13.25 19.34 8.76
N ARG A 125 12.36 18.35 8.98
CA ARG A 125 12.72 17.00 9.44
C ARG A 125 13.19 16.08 8.32
N ILE A 126 12.88 16.43 7.07
CA ILE A 126 13.31 15.74 5.86
C ILE A 126 13.71 16.77 4.81
N GLY A 127 14.58 16.38 3.88
CA GLY A 127 14.93 17.21 2.72
C GLY A 127 13.84 17.21 1.65
N GLN A 128 13.92 18.17 0.72
CA GLN A 128 13.02 18.21 -0.45
C GLN A 128 13.18 16.96 -1.33
N GLY A 129 14.41 16.44 -1.47
CA GLY A 129 14.68 15.23 -2.26
C GLY A 129 13.98 13.99 -1.70
N ASP A 130 14.06 13.77 -0.38
CA ASP A 130 13.36 12.68 0.31
C ASP A 130 11.83 12.82 0.21
N PHE A 131 11.33 14.06 0.35
CA PHE A 131 9.91 14.35 0.17
C PHE A 131 9.43 13.95 -1.23
N ASP A 132 10.13 14.38 -2.29
CA ASP A 132 9.72 14.09 -3.65
C ASP A 132 9.81 12.60 -3.98
N PHE A 133 10.89 11.95 -3.53
CA PHE A 133 11.05 10.50 -3.63
C PHE A 133 9.87 9.76 -2.99
N LEU A 134 9.61 9.96 -1.69
CA LEU A 134 8.59 9.22 -0.95
C LEU A 134 7.19 9.52 -1.47
N ARG A 135 6.92 10.79 -1.84
CA ARG A 135 5.65 11.20 -2.42
C ARG A 135 5.39 10.49 -3.76
N ILE A 136 6.36 10.47 -4.66
CA ILE A 136 6.22 9.84 -5.98
C ILE A 136 6.07 8.33 -5.81
N LEU A 137 6.96 7.69 -5.04
CA LEU A 137 6.91 6.25 -4.79
C LEU A 137 5.57 5.81 -4.21
N TRP A 138 5.03 6.49 -3.19
CA TRP A 138 3.73 6.11 -2.64
C TRP A 138 2.55 6.41 -3.55
N SER A 139 2.68 7.35 -4.48
CA SER A 139 1.61 7.68 -5.44
C SER A 139 1.54 6.69 -6.59
N PHE A 140 2.69 6.28 -7.14
CA PHE A 140 2.76 5.51 -8.39
C PHE A 140 3.28 4.08 -8.20
N GLY A 141 3.95 3.78 -7.09
CA GLY A 141 4.55 2.47 -6.83
C GLY A 141 5.94 2.32 -7.47
N VAL A 142 6.42 3.34 -8.16
CA VAL A 142 7.72 3.38 -8.81
C VAL A 142 8.28 4.80 -8.76
N TYR A 143 9.60 4.92 -8.66
CA TYR A 143 10.32 6.19 -8.71
C TYR A 143 11.61 6.03 -9.51
N GLU A 144 11.88 6.97 -10.41
CA GLU A 144 13.07 6.99 -11.23
C GLU A 144 14.09 8.02 -10.73
N ARG A 145 15.35 7.61 -10.67
CA ARG A 145 16.47 8.45 -10.26
C ARG A 145 17.62 8.36 -11.25
N GLY A 146 17.96 9.47 -11.90
CA GLY A 146 19.21 9.59 -12.65
C GLY A 146 20.43 9.56 -11.73
N LEU A 147 21.48 8.86 -12.15
CA LEU A 147 22.76 8.71 -11.46
C LEU A 147 23.84 9.66 -11.98
N LEU A 148 23.60 10.32 -13.11
CA LEU A 148 24.52 11.31 -13.66
C LEU A 148 24.30 12.67 -13.00
N ARG A 149 25.33 13.17 -12.33
CA ARG A 149 25.34 14.52 -11.76
C ARG A 149 26.32 15.41 -12.53
N ARG A 150 25.89 16.63 -12.85
CA ARG A 150 26.78 17.72 -13.26
C ARG A 150 27.02 18.63 -12.07
N ASN A 151 28.28 18.78 -11.67
CA ASN A 151 28.66 19.76 -10.67
C ASN A 151 28.71 21.15 -11.31
N ALA A 152 28.10 22.14 -10.68
CA ALA A 152 28.15 23.51 -11.16
C ALA A 152 29.60 24.01 -11.09
N GLY A 153 30.25 24.15 -12.25
CA GLY A 153 31.65 24.61 -12.38
C GLY A 153 32.62 23.57 -12.95
N GLU A 154 32.20 22.32 -13.15
CA GLU A 154 33.00 21.27 -13.79
C GLU A 154 32.32 20.78 -15.07
N GLU A 155 33.07 20.67 -16.18
CA GLU A 155 32.55 20.04 -17.41
C GLU A 155 32.35 18.52 -17.27
N ALA A 156 32.96 17.91 -16.25
CA ALA A 156 32.90 16.48 -16.03
C ALA A 156 31.56 16.04 -15.42
N VAL A 157 30.93 15.05 -16.04
CA VAL A 157 29.77 14.34 -15.48
C VAL A 157 30.29 13.27 -14.53
N VAL A 158 29.82 13.29 -13.28
CA VAL A 158 30.16 12.26 -12.29
C VAL A 158 28.99 11.28 -12.19
N ALA A 159 29.28 10.00 -12.43
CA ALA A 159 28.32 8.92 -12.21
C ALA A 159 28.33 8.51 -10.73
N GLU A 160 27.19 8.66 -10.06
CA GLU A 160 27.00 8.18 -8.69
C GLU A 160 26.88 6.65 -8.69
N LYS A 161 27.50 5.99 -7.69
CA LYS A 161 27.41 4.53 -7.57
C LYS A 161 25.98 4.14 -7.22
N SER A 162 25.34 3.33 -8.06
CA SER A 162 23.95 2.87 -7.91
C SER A 162 23.65 2.34 -6.50
N GLY A 163 24.52 1.50 -5.94
CA GLY A 163 24.37 0.95 -4.59
C GLY A 163 24.35 1.99 -3.46
N VAL A 164 25.11 3.09 -3.58
CA VAL A 164 25.12 4.16 -2.56
C VAL A 164 23.82 4.95 -2.61
N ILE A 165 23.32 5.25 -3.80
CA ILE A 165 22.05 5.95 -3.99
C ILE A 165 20.87 5.07 -3.58
N ALA A 166 20.91 3.78 -3.90
CA ALA A 166 19.92 2.81 -3.47
C ALA A 166 19.85 2.72 -1.94
N ALA A 167 20.99 2.64 -1.25
CA ALA A 167 21.04 2.65 0.22
C ALA A 167 20.34 3.89 0.78
N ALA A 168 20.76 5.09 0.36
CA ALA A 168 20.20 6.34 0.86
C ALA A 168 18.67 6.45 0.65
N LEU A 169 18.16 6.03 -0.51
CA LEU A 169 16.72 6.03 -0.79
C LEU A 169 15.97 4.99 0.04
N LEU A 170 16.54 3.79 0.22
CA LEU A 170 15.91 2.74 1.03
C LEU A 170 15.95 3.06 2.53
N GLU A 171 16.99 3.75 3.01
CA GLU A 171 17.06 4.32 4.37
C GLU A 171 16.00 5.40 4.58
N SER A 172 15.85 6.31 3.61
CA SER A 172 14.80 7.33 3.60
C SER A 172 13.40 6.71 3.66
N TYR A 173 13.18 5.60 2.95
CA TYR A 173 11.93 4.83 3.03
C TYR A 173 11.74 4.11 4.37
N ALA A 174 12.79 3.51 4.92
CA ALA A 174 12.74 2.76 6.17
C ALA A 174 12.66 3.68 7.42
N GLY A 175 13.15 4.91 7.31
CA GLY A 175 13.33 5.83 8.44
C GLY A 175 14.47 5.44 9.38
N THR A 176 15.36 4.55 8.94
CA THR A 176 16.50 4.01 9.70
C THR A 176 17.55 3.47 8.73
N ASP A 177 18.76 3.23 9.24
CA ASP A 177 19.85 2.59 8.49
C ASP A 177 19.42 1.20 7.98
N VAL A 178 19.93 0.83 6.81
CA VAL A 178 19.60 -0.46 6.17
C VAL A 178 20.85 -1.23 5.77
N ARG A 179 20.74 -2.55 5.78
CA ARG A 179 21.71 -3.44 5.15
C ARG A 179 21.20 -3.83 3.77
N LEU A 180 21.97 -3.49 2.73
CA LEU A 180 21.67 -3.90 1.37
C LEU A 180 22.04 -5.36 1.12
N SER A 181 21.19 -6.04 0.37
CA SER A 181 21.50 -7.31 -0.28
C SER A 181 21.23 -7.19 -1.78
N SER A 182 22.07 -7.82 -2.59
CA SER A 182 21.96 -7.80 -4.05
C SER A 182 21.62 -9.17 -4.59
N ARG A 183 20.75 -9.20 -5.60
CA ARG A 183 20.43 -10.38 -6.40
C ARG A 183 20.42 -10.03 -7.88
N THR A 184 21.24 -10.71 -8.67
CA THR A 184 21.20 -10.59 -10.13
C THR A 184 20.17 -11.55 -10.72
N VAL A 185 19.30 -11.02 -11.59
CA VAL A 185 18.35 -11.80 -12.40
C VAL A 185 18.70 -11.69 -13.88
N ARG A 186 18.55 -12.80 -14.62
CA ARG A 186 18.90 -12.90 -16.05
C ARG A 186 17.72 -13.25 -16.95
N SER A 187 16.53 -13.34 -16.37
CA SER A 187 15.30 -13.60 -17.11
C SER A 187 14.09 -12.92 -16.47
N PRO A 188 13.02 -12.62 -17.22
CA PRO A 188 11.77 -12.12 -16.66
C PRO A 188 11.16 -13.07 -15.62
N ALA A 189 11.32 -14.39 -15.80
CA ALA A 189 10.82 -15.39 -14.85
C ALA A 189 11.55 -15.30 -13.50
N GLU A 190 12.90 -15.24 -13.51
CA GLU A 190 13.70 -15.04 -12.30
C GLU A 190 13.34 -13.73 -11.58
N PHE A 191 13.06 -12.67 -12.35
CA PHE A 191 12.61 -11.39 -11.80
C PHE A 191 11.28 -11.54 -11.07
N GLN A 192 10.27 -12.17 -11.68
CA GLN A 192 8.97 -12.39 -11.02
C GLN A 192 9.11 -13.24 -9.75
N THR A 193 9.91 -14.31 -9.79
CA THR A 193 10.18 -15.12 -8.60
C THR A 193 10.85 -14.30 -7.49
N ALA A 194 11.84 -13.47 -7.83
CA ALA A 194 12.52 -12.62 -6.87
C ALA A 194 11.58 -11.58 -6.24
N LEU A 195 10.72 -10.93 -7.03
CA LEU A 195 9.73 -9.99 -6.49
C LEU A 195 8.75 -10.70 -5.57
N ALA A 196 8.23 -11.87 -5.93
CA ALA A 196 7.30 -12.64 -5.12
C ALA A 196 7.91 -13.03 -3.76
N GLU A 197 9.18 -13.47 -3.74
CA GLU A 197 9.90 -13.80 -2.50
C GLU A 197 10.05 -12.57 -1.58
N ILE A 198 10.45 -11.43 -2.12
CA ILE A 198 10.61 -10.17 -1.35
C ILE A 198 9.24 -9.69 -0.83
N ALA A 199 8.23 -9.81 -1.68
CA ALA A 199 6.86 -9.44 -1.35
C ALA A 199 6.26 -10.37 -0.28
N ALA A 200 6.68 -11.63 -0.19
CA ALA A 200 6.30 -12.56 0.88
C ALA A 200 7.13 -12.42 2.16
N GLY A 201 8.38 -11.96 2.08
CA GLY A 201 9.30 -11.85 3.23
C GLY A 201 8.88 -10.81 4.28
N PRO A 202 9.48 -10.75 5.47
CA PRO A 202 9.18 -9.71 6.48
C PRO A 202 9.85 -8.36 6.20
N VAL A 203 10.67 -8.29 5.15
CA VAL A 203 11.53 -7.16 4.81
C VAL A 203 10.78 -6.02 4.12
N LEU A 204 11.49 -4.92 3.82
CA LEU A 204 10.94 -3.79 3.07
C LEU A 204 10.34 -4.25 1.74
N LYS A 205 9.13 -3.77 1.45
CA LYS A 205 8.40 -4.03 0.20
C LYS A 205 8.87 -3.14 -0.95
N VAL A 206 10.07 -2.61 -0.86
CA VAL A 206 10.62 -1.68 -1.83
C VAL A 206 12.02 -2.14 -2.17
N VAL A 207 12.32 -2.18 -3.46
CA VAL A 207 13.62 -2.59 -4.01
C VAL A 207 14.15 -1.52 -4.95
N ALA A 208 15.46 -1.47 -5.11
CA ALA A 208 16.09 -0.72 -6.19
C ALA A 208 16.50 -1.67 -7.32
N LEU A 209 16.37 -1.21 -8.56
CA LEU A 209 16.67 -1.95 -9.77
C LEU A 209 17.70 -1.17 -10.58
N HIS A 210 18.79 -1.85 -10.95
CA HIS A 210 19.86 -1.29 -11.76
C HIS A 210 20.33 -2.31 -12.81
N THR A 211 20.92 -1.83 -13.90
CA THR A 211 21.51 -2.69 -14.92
C THR A 211 22.64 -1.96 -15.64
N GLU A 212 23.70 -2.71 -15.94
CA GLU A 212 24.80 -2.25 -16.82
C GLU A 212 24.43 -2.36 -18.31
N THR A 213 23.26 -2.94 -18.60
CA THR A 213 22.74 -3.14 -19.97
C THR A 213 21.47 -2.31 -20.18
N ARG A 214 20.72 -2.56 -21.26
CA ARG A 214 19.41 -1.95 -21.47
C ARG A 214 18.30 -2.96 -21.19
N ALA A 215 17.32 -2.52 -20.41
CA ALA A 215 16.07 -3.22 -20.16
C ALA A 215 14.93 -2.19 -20.07
N SER A 216 13.68 -2.65 -19.97
CA SER A 216 12.53 -1.82 -19.64
C SER A 216 11.65 -2.52 -18.62
N LEU A 217 11.10 -1.77 -17.69
CA LEU A 217 10.15 -2.26 -16.70
C LEU A 217 8.80 -1.63 -16.99
N ARG A 218 7.80 -2.44 -17.33
CA ARG A 218 6.41 -1.99 -17.40
C ARG A 218 5.83 -2.03 -16.00
N VAL A 219 5.22 -0.95 -15.54
CA VAL A 219 4.60 -0.89 -14.21
C VAL A 219 3.16 -0.46 -14.36
N ALA A 220 2.24 -1.21 -13.77
CA ALA A 220 0.85 -0.80 -13.61
C ALA A 220 0.75 0.11 -12.38
N GLU A 221 0.77 1.42 -12.58
CA GLU A 221 0.88 2.40 -11.50
C GLU A 221 -0.34 2.35 -10.57
N GLY A 222 -0.11 2.51 -9.26
CA GLY A 222 -1.16 2.49 -8.25
C GLY A 222 -1.60 1.09 -7.79
N THR A 223 -1.20 0.02 -8.48
CA THR A 223 -1.54 -1.36 -8.10
C THR A 223 -0.90 -1.81 -6.78
N HIS A 224 0.18 -1.14 -6.33
CA HIS A 224 0.75 -1.33 -5.00
C HIS A 224 -0.19 -0.93 -3.85
N VAL A 225 -1.23 -0.14 -4.15
CA VAL A 225 -2.24 0.33 -3.19
C VAL A 225 -3.53 -0.46 -3.32
N GLU A 226 -4.03 -0.54 -4.55
CA GLU A 226 -5.23 -1.28 -4.90
C GLU A 226 -5.03 -1.88 -6.29
N ASP A 227 -5.00 -3.20 -6.37
CA ASP A 227 -4.87 -3.89 -7.64
C ASP A 227 -6.21 -3.84 -8.40
N VAL A 228 -6.29 -2.93 -9.36
CA VAL A 228 -7.38 -2.82 -10.32
C VAL A 228 -6.92 -3.33 -11.68
N ALA A 229 -7.79 -4.10 -12.34
CA ALA A 229 -7.48 -4.72 -13.63
C ALA A 229 -7.06 -3.68 -14.69
N ASP A 230 -7.72 -2.52 -14.71
CA ASP A 230 -7.51 -1.45 -15.70
C ASP A 230 -6.53 -0.35 -15.23
N ALA A 231 -5.59 -0.69 -14.34
CA ALA A 231 -4.57 0.26 -13.89
C ALA A 231 -3.72 0.78 -15.07
N PRO A 232 -3.36 2.08 -15.09
CA PRO A 232 -2.51 2.64 -16.13
C PRO A 232 -1.13 1.97 -16.12
N VAL A 233 -0.69 1.50 -17.28
CA VAL A 233 0.63 0.86 -17.44
C VAL A 233 1.58 1.84 -18.10
N THR A 234 2.73 2.07 -17.46
CA THR A 234 3.81 2.95 -17.95
C THR A 234 5.10 2.14 -18.13
N ASP A 235 5.82 2.42 -19.21
CA ASP A 235 7.11 1.79 -19.52
C ASP A 235 8.26 2.66 -18.99
N TYR A 236 9.07 2.09 -18.08
CA TYR A 236 10.22 2.75 -17.48
C TYR A 236 11.53 2.18 -18.06
N PRO A 237 12.40 3.01 -18.65
CA PRO A 237 13.67 2.55 -19.17
C PRO A 237 14.64 2.21 -18.02
N LEU A 238 15.28 1.05 -18.09
CA LEU A 238 16.39 0.65 -17.24
C LEU A 238 17.68 0.77 -18.07
N THR A 239 18.51 1.74 -17.69
CA THR A 239 19.81 2.01 -18.34
C THR A 239 20.89 2.20 -17.26
N PRO A 240 22.19 2.15 -17.62
CA PRO A 240 23.28 2.28 -16.64
C PRO A 240 23.24 3.59 -15.85
N ASP A 241 22.67 4.63 -16.44
CA ASP A 241 22.61 5.98 -15.88
C ASP A 241 21.40 6.21 -14.96
N HIS A 242 20.54 5.21 -14.78
CA HIS A 242 19.30 5.32 -14.03
C HIS A 242 19.16 4.21 -12.99
N LEU A 243 18.57 4.57 -11.85
CA LEU A 243 18.13 3.67 -10.79
C LEU A 243 16.61 3.75 -10.71
N LEU A 244 15.91 2.62 -10.74
CA LEU A 244 14.48 2.57 -10.47
C LEU A 244 14.24 2.03 -9.06
N ILE A 245 13.41 2.71 -8.28
CA ILE A 245 12.87 2.20 -7.03
C ILE A 245 11.46 1.68 -7.29
N LEU A 246 11.18 0.45 -6.90
CA LEU A 246 9.90 -0.23 -7.13
C LEU A 246 9.32 -0.72 -5.81
N ASP A 247 8.05 -0.42 -5.56
CA ASP A 247 7.25 -1.13 -4.56
C ASP A 247 6.83 -2.49 -5.15
N VAL A 248 7.30 -3.58 -4.54
CA VAL A 248 7.11 -4.94 -5.08
C VAL A 248 5.66 -5.41 -5.08
N ARG A 249 4.75 -4.64 -4.45
CA ARG A 249 3.31 -4.87 -4.54
C ARG A 249 2.71 -4.33 -5.84
N ALA A 250 3.41 -3.44 -6.55
CA ALA A 250 2.98 -3.01 -7.86
C ALA A 250 3.13 -4.16 -8.85
N ARG A 251 2.13 -4.34 -9.71
CA ARG A 251 2.25 -5.24 -10.87
C ARG A 251 3.27 -4.65 -11.82
N ALA A 252 4.36 -5.37 -12.03
CA ALA A 252 5.45 -4.97 -12.89
C ALA A 252 5.94 -6.13 -13.77
N GLU A 253 6.32 -5.83 -15.00
CA GLU A 253 6.82 -6.79 -15.97
C GLU A 253 8.16 -6.32 -16.54
N LEU A 254 9.18 -7.18 -16.43
CA LEU A 254 10.51 -6.87 -16.93
C LEU A 254 10.69 -7.36 -18.37
N GLN A 255 11.16 -6.47 -19.22
CA GLN A 255 11.54 -6.74 -20.60
C GLN A 255 13.05 -6.53 -20.74
N MET A 256 13.76 -7.53 -21.24
CA MET A 256 15.20 -7.47 -21.39
C MET A 256 15.66 -8.30 -22.60
N ALA A 257 16.78 -7.90 -23.21
CA ALA A 257 17.39 -8.66 -24.30
C ALA A 257 18.06 -9.95 -23.78
N ALA A 258 18.28 -10.91 -24.67
CA ALA A 258 19.04 -12.11 -24.33
C ALA A 258 20.46 -11.75 -23.87
N GLY A 259 20.87 -12.28 -22.71
CA GLY A 259 22.18 -12.00 -22.10
C GLY A 259 22.25 -10.71 -21.27
N ALA A 260 21.17 -9.92 -21.21
CA ALA A 260 21.06 -8.82 -20.27
C ALA A 260 20.87 -9.33 -18.82
N SER A 261 21.21 -8.50 -17.85
CA SER A 261 21.00 -8.79 -16.44
C SER A 261 20.56 -7.56 -15.68
N VAL A 262 19.65 -7.75 -14.73
CA VAL A 262 19.19 -6.69 -13.81
C VAL A 262 19.61 -7.06 -12.40
N GLU A 263 20.14 -6.10 -11.68
CA GLU A 263 20.44 -6.21 -10.26
C GLU A 263 19.23 -5.70 -9.46
N ILE A 264 18.76 -6.53 -8.54
CA ILE A 264 17.74 -6.18 -7.55
C ILE A 264 18.46 -5.97 -6.22
N LEU A 265 18.40 -4.74 -5.72
CA LEU A 265 18.90 -4.35 -4.42
C LEU A 265 17.72 -4.28 -3.44
N SER A 266 17.71 -5.18 -2.46
CA SER A 266 16.74 -5.15 -1.36
C SER A 266 17.42 -4.72 -0.07
N ALA A 267 16.64 -4.22 0.87
CA ALA A 267 17.11 -3.68 2.13
C ALA A 267 16.41 -4.32 3.32
N GLU A 268 17.20 -4.61 4.34
CA GLU A 268 16.71 -5.00 5.67
C GLU A 268 17.06 -3.87 6.66
N PRO A 269 16.13 -3.44 7.53
CA PRO A 269 16.45 -2.50 8.60
C PRO A 269 17.60 -3.04 9.45
N ALA A 270 18.63 -2.21 9.70
CA ALA A 270 19.67 -2.57 10.64
C ALA A 270 19.03 -2.63 12.04
N LEU A 271 18.95 -3.82 12.64
CA LEU A 271 18.54 -3.97 14.03
C LEU A 271 19.54 -3.20 14.90
N SER A 272 19.05 -2.17 15.59
CA SER A 272 19.77 -1.42 16.63
C SER A 272 19.89 -2.24 17.90
#